data_AF-A0A522UFV3-F1
#
_entry.id   AF-A0A522UFV3-F1
#
_cell.length_a   1.000
_cell.length_b   1.000
_cell.length_c   1.000
_cell.angle_alpha   90.00
_cell.angle_beta   90.00
_cell.angle_gamma   90.00
#
_symmetry.space_group_name_H-M   'P 1'
#
loop_
_entity.id
_entity.type
_entity.pdbx_description
1 polymer ?
#
loop_
_entity_poly.entity_id
_entity_poly.type
_entity_poly.pdbx_seq_one_letter_code
_entity_poly.pdbx_strand_id
1 'polypeptide(L)'
;MASSELRKLYPWFIVAGLAVGGLVILAFYKDQFREWKEWQHAYIKQEMARATNEAQRAAAALIPVEIKQIVLPDVGRIDRCTTCHLAVDDASYSGFKQPLAYHPNHAQHPFEKFACTICHQGQGLAATREAAHGHVEHWERPMLPMKYIEASCAKCHLASDISGAPKLAKGRALFDEIGCIGCHKLKGSGGVIGPELDGVGARRSPEWLAKHFRTPAAVTPGSAMPPIKVTDEEIDALTLYMLSLTEERLDAYYTSMQVLPGPEAGQRLFLEKGCIGCHSLGGQGGKVGPALEGLKGRRDATWIAAHFRNPQATTPGTMMPKFDFTEAQIRALTEFLLTKTEPGAVNLLKFPAQMTPIERGKAVFKKYGCAGCHGRDAMSGVPNPNAKTAQQVPGLKFVSEGYNKAELRKRILGGQKEINKLNPKGPQPPLYMPAWGGKISEGELDDLVEYLMSLLPKTEKTDF
;
A
#
# COMPACT_ATOMS: atom_id res chain seq x y z
N MET A 1 -10.28 -79.07 -7.12
CA MET A 1 -9.46 -78.36 -6.10
C MET A 1 -9.54 -76.84 -6.23
N ALA A 2 -9.58 -76.24 -7.43
CA ALA A 2 -9.68 -74.78 -7.58
C ALA A 2 -10.97 -74.14 -7.00
N SER A 3 -12.09 -74.86 -6.91
CA SER A 3 -13.39 -74.33 -6.48
C SER A 3 -13.56 -74.17 -4.96
N SER A 4 -12.84 -74.94 -4.13
CA SER A 4 -12.93 -74.80 -2.66
C SER A 4 -12.15 -73.61 -2.14
N GLU A 5 -11.01 -73.29 -2.77
CA GLU A 5 -10.20 -72.12 -2.40
C GLU A 5 -10.92 -70.81 -2.75
N LEU A 6 -11.65 -70.75 -3.87
CA LEU A 6 -12.47 -69.60 -4.25
C LEU A 6 -13.63 -69.33 -3.26
N ARG A 7 -14.26 -70.37 -2.71
CA ARG A 7 -15.33 -70.21 -1.71
C ARG A 7 -14.82 -69.60 -0.40
N LYS A 8 -13.54 -69.79 -0.05
CA LYS A 8 -12.92 -69.13 1.11
C LYS A 8 -12.78 -67.62 0.91
N LEU A 9 -12.82 -67.12 -0.32
CA LEU A 9 -12.77 -65.69 -0.65
C LEU A 9 -14.14 -64.99 -0.60
N TYR A 10 -15.26 -65.73 -0.66
CA TYR A 10 -16.61 -65.15 -0.64
C TYR A 10 -16.90 -64.26 0.59
N PRO A 11 -16.58 -64.65 1.84
CA PRO A 11 -16.77 -63.75 2.98
C PRO A 11 -15.93 -62.47 2.86
N TRP A 12 -14.72 -62.55 2.30
CA TRP A 12 -13.88 -61.38 2.04
C TRP A 12 -14.48 -60.44 0.98
N PHE A 13 -15.07 -60.98 -0.09
CA PHE A 13 -15.80 -60.17 -1.08
C PHE A 13 -17.04 -59.50 -0.48
N ILE A 14 -17.77 -60.17 0.40
CA ILE A 14 -18.92 -59.59 1.12
C ILE A 14 -18.44 -58.45 2.03
N VAL A 15 -17.39 -58.67 2.83
CA VAL A 15 -16.81 -57.65 3.71
C VAL A 15 -16.31 -56.45 2.90
N ALA A 16 -15.58 -56.69 1.81
CA ALA A 16 -15.11 -55.63 0.92
C ALA A 16 -16.27 -54.86 0.27
N GLY A 17 -17.33 -55.56 -0.17
CA GLY A 17 -18.53 -54.95 -0.73
C GLY A 17 -19.27 -54.08 0.28
N LEU A 18 -19.44 -54.56 1.52
CA LEU A 18 -20.04 -53.77 2.61
C LEU A 18 -19.17 -52.56 2.97
N ALA A 19 -17.84 -52.72 2.98
CA ALA A 19 -16.92 -51.61 3.24
C ALA A 19 -17.02 -50.52 2.16
N VAL A 20 -17.03 -50.90 0.88
CA VAL A 20 -17.22 -49.97 -0.24
C VAL A 20 -18.60 -49.31 -0.16
N GLY A 21 -19.67 -50.08 0.10
CA GLY A 21 -21.02 -49.55 0.28
C GLY A 21 -21.08 -48.53 1.43
N GLY A 22 -20.46 -48.84 2.57
CA GLY A 22 -20.35 -47.92 3.69
C GLY A 22 -19.58 -46.63 3.35
N LEU A 23 -18.48 -46.73 2.60
CA LEU A 23 -17.72 -45.57 2.12
C LEU A 23 -18.54 -44.71 1.16
N VAL A 24 -19.32 -45.31 0.26
CA VAL A 24 -20.21 -44.57 -0.66
C VAL A 24 -21.31 -43.84 0.11
N ILE A 25 -21.95 -44.49 1.09
CA ILE A 25 -22.96 -43.86 1.95
C ILE A 25 -22.34 -42.71 2.74
N LEU A 26 -21.15 -42.91 3.31
CA LEU A 26 -20.43 -41.86 4.03
C LEU A 26 -20.05 -40.69 3.12
N ALA A 27 -19.58 -40.96 1.91
CA ALA A 27 -19.25 -39.94 0.91
C ALA A 27 -20.50 -39.15 0.48
N PHE A 28 -21.61 -39.84 0.21
CA PHE A 28 -22.89 -39.23 -0.09
C PHE A 28 -23.37 -38.35 1.07
N TYR A 29 -23.34 -38.86 2.31
CA TYR A 29 -23.71 -38.09 3.50
C TYR A 29 -22.84 -36.84 3.63
N LYS A 30 -21.51 -36.98 3.54
CA LYS A 30 -20.59 -35.83 3.57
C LYS A 30 -20.85 -34.82 2.46
N ASP A 31 -21.24 -35.28 1.27
CA ASP A 31 -21.55 -34.39 0.16
C ASP A 31 -22.89 -33.67 0.34
N GLN A 32 -23.93 -34.35 0.83
CA GLN A 32 -25.24 -33.76 1.09
C GLN A 32 -25.19 -32.70 2.19
N PHE A 33 -24.39 -32.93 3.23
CA PHE A 33 -24.31 -32.06 4.41
C PHE A 33 -23.02 -31.23 4.46
N ARG A 34 -22.57 -30.71 3.31
CA ARG A 34 -21.44 -29.76 3.28
C ARG A 34 -21.84 -28.42 3.88
N GLU A 35 -20.98 -27.85 4.72
CA GLU A 35 -21.18 -26.56 5.40
C GLU A 35 -21.66 -25.44 4.43
N TRP A 36 -21.05 -25.34 3.24
CA TRP A 36 -21.41 -24.28 2.29
C TRP A 36 -22.85 -24.34 1.79
N LYS A 37 -23.46 -25.54 1.75
CA LYS A 37 -24.87 -25.70 1.35
C LYS A 37 -25.79 -25.03 2.35
N GLU A 38 -25.46 -25.02 3.64
CA GLU A 38 -26.28 -24.35 4.67
C GLU A 38 -26.44 -22.86 4.39
N TRP A 39 -25.35 -22.19 3.95
CA TRP A 39 -25.37 -20.78 3.60
C TRP A 39 -26.22 -20.47 2.37
N GLN A 40 -26.19 -21.35 1.35
CA GLN A 40 -27.03 -21.19 0.16
C GLN A 40 -28.50 -21.42 0.45
N HIS A 41 -28.85 -22.44 1.25
CA HIS A 41 -30.23 -22.63 1.69
C HIS A 41 -30.74 -21.43 2.53
N ALA A 42 -29.87 -20.84 3.35
CA ALA A 42 -30.21 -19.62 4.09
C ALA A 42 -30.47 -18.42 3.16
N TYR A 43 -29.65 -18.23 2.12
CA TYR A 43 -29.89 -17.23 1.08
C TYR A 43 -31.20 -17.46 0.33
N ILE A 44 -31.47 -18.69 -0.10
CA ILE A 44 -32.72 -19.07 -0.78
C ILE A 44 -33.94 -18.77 0.10
N LYS A 45 -33.88 -19.16 1.37
CA LYS A 45 -34.94 -18.87 2.34
C LYS A 45 -35.16 -17.37 2.49
N GLN A 46 -34.08 -16.57 2.48
CA GLN A 46 -34.16 -15.12 2.55
C GLN A 46 -34.79 -14.53 1.29
N GLU A 47 -34.41 -14.99 0.10
CA GLU A 47 -35.02 -14.57 -1.17
C GLU A 47 -36.53 -14.89 -1.21
N MET A 48 -36.92 -16.10 -0.79
CA MET A 48 -38.32 -16.49 -0.70
C MET A 48 -39.12 -15.63 0.29
N ALA A 49 -38.50 -15.23 1.41
CA ALA A 49 -39.12 -14.37 2.41
C ALA A 49 -39.28 -12.92 1.93
N ARG A 50 -38.39 -12.45 1.07
CA ARG A 50 -38.40 -11.09 0.49
C ARG A 50 -39.26 -10.98 -0.77
N ALA A 51 -39.61 -12.10 -1.39
CA ALA A 51 -40.46 -12.14 -2.58
C ALA A 51 -41.82 -11.46 -2.34
N THR A 52 -42.17 -10.54 -3.23
CA THR A 52 -43.42 -9.76 -3.15
C THR A 52 -44.60 -10.46 -3.81
N ASN A 53 -44.35 -11.49 -4.61
CA ASN A 53 -45.35 -12.27 -5.31
C ASN A 53 -44.94 -13.75 -5.46
N GLU A 54 -45.89 -14.59 -5.87
CA GLU A 54 -45.71 -16.04 -6.00
C GLU A 54 -44.66 -16.42 -7.06
N ALA A 55 -44.62 -15.69 -8.18
CA ALA A 55 -43.62 -15.93 -9.23
C ALA A 55 -42.19 -15.68 -8.73
N GLN A 56 -41.96 -14.60 -7.98
CA GLN A 56 -40.67 -14.32 -7.33
C GLN A 56 -40.30 -15.39 -6.31
N ARG A 57 -41.27 -15.86 -5.51
CA ARG A 57 -41.03 -16.93 -4.53
C ARG A 57 -40.69 -18.25 -5.20
N ALA A 58 -41.36 -18.59 -6.30
CA ALA A 58 -41.07 -19.77 -7.09
C ALA A 58 -39.69 -19.68 -7.75
N ALA A 59 -39.31 -18.51 -8.29
CA ALA A 59 -37.97 -18.28 -8.83
C ALA A 59 -36.89 -18.43 -7.76
N ALA A 60 -37.09 -17.86 -6.56
CA ALA A 60 -36.18 -17.99 -5.43
C ALA A 60 -35.97 -19.45 -5.01
N ALA A 61 -37.03 -20.27 -4.98
CA ALA A 61 -36.95 -21.68 -4.63
C ALA A 61 -36.18 -22.54 -5.65
N LEU A 62 -35.98 -22.04 -6.87
CA LEU A 62 -35.26 -22.71 -7.96
C LEU A 62 -33.80 -22.26 -8.09
N ILE A 63 -33.31 -21.38 -7.22
CA ILE A 63 -31.90 -20.97 -7.20
C ILE A 63 -31.03 -22.22 -7.00
N PRO A 64 -30.04 -22.50 -7.88
CA PRO A 64 -29.24 -23.70 -7.80
C PRO A 64 -28.31 -23.69 -6.58
N VAL A 65 -28.20 -24.85 -5.92
CA VAL A 65 -27.27 -25.06 -4.80
C VAL A 65 -25.98 -25.70 -5.33
N GLU A 66 -24.99 -24.87 -5.64
CA GLU A 66 -23.74 -25.28 -6.29
C GLU A 66 -22.53 -24.43 -5.86
N ILE A 67 -21.33 -24.97 -6.06
CA ILE A 67 -20.10 -24.20 -5.84
C ILE A 67 -20.00 -23.12 -6.90
N LYS A 68 -19.94 -21.85 -6.46
CA LYS A 68 -19.62 -20.72 -7.33
C LYS A 68 -18.12 -20.51 -7.34
N GLN A 69 -17.54 -20.42 -8.53
CA GLN A 69 -16.09 -20.29 -8.70
C GLN A 69 -15.74 -19.19 -9.70
N ILE A 70 -14.94 -18.24 -9.26
CA ILE A 70 -14.30 -17.23 -10.10
C ILE A 70 -12.85 -17.67 -10.30
N VAL A 71 -12.45 -17.81 -11.56
CA VAL A 71 -11.07 -18.15 -11.93
C VAL A 71 -10.41 -16.88 -12.44
N LEU A 72 -9.25 -16.54 -11.89
CA LEU A 72 -8.43 -15.41 -12.28
C LEU A 72 -7.09 -15.92 -12.81
N PRO A 73 -7.03 -16.34 -14.09
CA PRO A 73 -5.82 -16.92 -14.69
C PRO A 73 -4.62 -15.98 -14.61
N ASP A 74 -4.88 -14.69 -14.83
CA ASP A 74 -3.91 -13.60 -14.87
C ASP A 74 -3.13 -13.39 -13.56
N VAL A 75 -3.70 -13.82 -12.43
CA VAL A 75 -3.04 -13.78 -11.11
C VAL A 75 -2.85 -15.16 -10.50
N GLY A 76 -3.17 -16.23 -11.24
CA GLY A 76 -3.07 -17.61 -10.76
C GLY A 76 -3.94 -17.89 -9.54
N ARG A 77 -5.12 -17.26 -9.44
CA ARG A 77 -6.02 -17.41 -8.28
C ARG A 77 -7.36 -18.03 -8.69
N ILE A 78 -7.94 -18.77 -7.75
CA ILE A 78 -9.30 -19.28 -7.83
C ILE A 78 -10.02 -18.86 -6.55
N ASP A 79 -11.25 -18.40 -6.69
CA ASP A 79 -12.05 -17.84 -5.62
C ASP A 79 -13.45 -18.46 -5.60
N ARG A 80 -13.86 -18.96 -4.43
CA ARG A 80 -15.17 -19.58 -4.19
C ARG A 80 -15.94 -18.85 -3.09
N CYS A 81 -15.53 -17.65 -2.70
CA CYS A 81 -16.15 -16.91 -1.60
C CYS A 81 -17.64 -16.65 -1.86
N THR A 82 -18.03 -16.42 -3.12
CA THR A 82 -19.43 -16.25 -3.54
C THR A 82 -20.26 -17.54 -3.49
N THR A 83 -19.67 -18.68 -3.12
CA THR A 83 -20.43 -19.89 -2.76
C THR A 83 -21.22 -19.66 -1.48
N CYS A 84 -20.65 -18.95 -0.50
CA CYS A 84 -21.31 -18.63 0.76
C CYS A 84 -21.83 -17.19 0.79
N HIS A 85 -21.12 -16.26 0.15
CA HIS A 85 -21.45 -14.84 0.09
C HIS A 85 -22.19 -14.49 -1.22
N LEU A 86 -23.41 -15.00 -1.39
CA LEU A 86 -24.15 -14.90 -2.66
C LEU A 86 -24.68 -13.49 -2.97
N ALA A 87 -24.85 -12.65 -1.94
CA ALA A 87 -25.51 -11.35 -2.04
C ALA A 87 -24.53 -10.17 -2.17
N VAL A 88 -23.25 -10.44 -2.43
CA VAL A 88 -22.19 -9.42 -2.39
C VAL A 88 -22.37 -8.30 -3.41
N ASP A 89 -23.02 -8.58 -4.53
CA ASP A 89 -23.31 -7.65 -5.62
C ASP A 89 -24.77 -7.17 -5.65
N ASP A 90 -25.61 -7.64 -4.72
CA ASP A 90 -27.02 -7.25 -4.65
C ASP A 90 -27.24 -6.14 -3.61
N ALA A 91 -27.40 -4.91 -4.09
CA ALA A 91 -27.63 -3.73 -3.26
C ALA A 91 -28.89 -3.84 -2.37
N SER A 92 -29.84 -4.70 -2.71
CA SER A 92 -31.05 -4.93 -1.92
C SER A 92 -30.76 -5.65 -0.59
N TYR A 93 -29.56 -6.20 -0.43
CA TYR A 93 -29.00 -6.77 0.80
C TYR A 93 -28.17 -5.77 1.62
N SER A 94 -28.23 -4.47 1.30
CA SER A 94 -27.60 -3.44 2.12
C SER A 94 -28.10 -3.49 3.58
N GLY A 95 -27.17 -3.47 4.55
CA GLY A 95 -27.46 -3.55 5.98
C GLY A 95 -27.60 -4.97 6.54
N PHE A 96 -27.57 -6.01 5.71
CA PHE A 96 -27.53 -7.39 6.17
C PHE A 96 -26.18 -7.74 6.78
N LYS A 97 -26.17 -8.75 7.68
CA LYS A 97 -24.95 -9.30 8.26
C LYS A 97 -24.36 -10.37 7.35
N GLN A 98 -23.05 -10.59 7.48
CA GLN A 98 -22.38 -11.70 6.81
C GLN A 98 -23.06 -13.04 7.14
N PRO A 99 -23.19 -13.97 6.16
CA PRO A 99 -22.63 -13.91 4.80
C PRO A 99 -23.52 -13.20 3.75
N LEU A 100 -24.69 -12.69 4.15
CA LEU A 100 -25.68 -12.05 3.26
C LEU A 100 -25.42 -10.56 3.06
N ALA A 101 -24.28 -10.03 3.48
CA ALA A 101 -24.02 -8.60 3.40
C ALA A 101 -23.64 -8.18 1.97
N TYR A 102 -24.26 -7.09 1.49
CA TYR A 102 -23.86 -6.41 0.26
C TYR A 102 -22.47 -5.75 0.41
N HIS A 103 -21.67 -5.77 -0.66
CA HIS A 103 -20.36 -5.12 -0.72
C HIS A 103 -20.47 -3.74 -1.39
N PRO A 104 -20.18 -2.62 -0.69
CA PRO A 104 -20.23 -1.29 -1.30
C PRO A 104 -19.09 -1.07 -2.31
N ASN A 105 -19.29 -0.15 -3.26
CA ASN A 105 -18.23 0.37 -4.15
C ASN A 105 -17.51 -0.66 -5.06
N HIS A 106 -18.12 -1.81 -5.34
CA HIS A 106 -17.56 -2.83 -6.24
C HIS A 106 -17.64 -2.46 -7.74
N ALA A 107 -18.32 -1.36 -8.11
CA ALA A 107 -18.46 -0.94 -9.50
C ALA A 107 -17.11 -0.65 -10.20
N GLN A 108 -16.10 -0.22 -9.44
CA GLN A 108 -14.73 0.00 -9.95
C GLN A 108 -13.89 -1.28 -9.93
N HIS A 109 -14.35 -2.32 -9.23
CA HIS A 109 -13.66 -3.59 -9.02
C HIS A 109 -14.65 -4.76 -9.15
N PRO A 110 -15.15 -5.05 -10.37
CA PRO A 110 -16.12 -6.12 -10.58
C PRO A 110 -15.55 -7.49 -10.16
N PHE A 111 -16.36 -8.29 -9.46
CA PHE A 111 -15.89 -9.55 -8.86
C PHE A 111 -15.38 -10.55 -9.89
N GLU A 112 -15.88 -10.53 -11.12
CA GLU A 112 -15.43 -11.41 -12.21
C GLU A 112 -13.98 -11.13 -12.62
N LYS A 113 -13.47 -9.93 -12.31
CA LYS A 113 -12.10 -9.49 -12.60
C LYS A 113 -11.21 -9.45 -11.38
N PHE A 114 -11.75 -9.24 -10.18
CA PHE A 114 -10.94 -9.07 -8.98
C PHE A 114 -11.16 -10.17 -7.93
N ALA A 115 -12.30 -10.85 -7.99
CA ALA A 115 -12.79 -11.77 -6.97
C ALA A 115 -12.69 -11.18 -5.54
N CYS A 116 -12.78 -12.02 -4.51
CA CYS A 116 -12.70 -11.56 -3.12
C CYS A 116 -11.27 -11.61 -2.60
N THR A 117 -10.53 -12.67 -2.93
CA THR A 117 -9.21 -12.98 -2.37
C THR A 117 -8.10 -12.03 -2.80
N ILE A 118 -8.21 -11.31 -3.93
CA ILE A 118 -7.23 -10.27 -4.29
C ILE A 118 -7.22 -9.18 -3.21
N CYS A 119 -8.40 -8.77 -2.73
CA CYS A 119 -8.55 -7.73 -1.73
C CYS A 119 -8.46 -8.28 -0.32
N HIS A 120 -9.19 -9.35 -0.02
CA HIS A 120 -9.36 -9.88 1.33
C HIS A 120 -8.31 -10.93 1.72
N GLN A 121 -7.47 -11.41 0.81
CA GLN A 121 -6.66 -12.62 1.01
C GLN A 121 -7.57 -13.82 1.34
N GLY A 122 -7.09 -14.81 2.10
CA GLY A 122 -7.82 -16.04 2.36
C GLY A 122 -7.63 -17.10 1.27
N GLN A 123 -8.36 -18.19 1.41
CA GLN A 123 -8.18 -19.42 0.64
C GLN A 123 -9.35 -19.62 -0.29
N GLY A 124 -9.24 -19.05 -1.49
CA GLY A 124 -10.33 -19.03 -2.45
C GLY A 124 -10.77 -20.42 -2.94
N LEU A 125 -9.94 -21.46 -2.81
CA LEU A 125 -10.34 -22.83 -3.15
C LEU A 125 -11.17 -23.54 -2.07
N ALA A 126 -11.11 -23.07 -0.84
CA ALA A 126 -11.80 -23.71 0.26
C ALA A 126 -13.31 -23.47 0.20
N ALA A 127 -14.07 -24.45 0.70
CA ALA A 127 -15.54 -24.42 0.75
C ALA A 127 -16.06 -24.62 2.19
N THR A 128 -15.20 -24.43 3.19
CA THR A 128 -15.54 -24.38 4.61
C THR A 128 -15.11 -23.04 5.17
N ARG A 129 -15.84 -22.51 6.16
CA ARG A 129 -15.60 -21.17 6.69
C ARG A 129 -14.18 -21.01 7.24
N GLU A 130 -13.75 -21.98 8.03
CA GLU A 130 -12.45 -21.94 8.71
C GLU A 130 -11.29 -21.93 7.71
N ALA A 131 -11.33 -22.82 6.72
CA ALA A 131 -10.30 -22.91 5.69
C ALA A 131 -10.33 -21.71 4.74
N ALA A 132 -11.51 -21.26 4.30
CA ALA A 132 -11.66 -20.11 3.40
C ALA A 132 -11.11 -18.81 4.02
N HIS A 133 -11.32 -18.61 5.33
CA HIS A 133 -10.74 -17.47 6.04
C HIS A 133 -9.27 -17.69 6.44
N GLY A 134 -8.74 -18.89 6.26
CA GLY A 134 -7.33 -19.24 6.46
C GLY A 134 -6.89 -19.27 7.93
N HIS A 135 -7.79 -19.59 8.87
CA HIS A 135 -7.48 -19.74 10.30
C HIS A 135 -6.99 -21.16 10.66
N VAL A 136 -6.41 -21.84 9.69
CA VAL A 136 -5.97 -23.23 9.75
C VAL A 136 -4.46 -23.28 9.86
N GLU A 137 -3.94 -24.25 10.61
CA GLU A 137 -2.51 -24.37 10.87
C GLU A 137 -1.71 -24.56 9.57
N HIS A 138 -0.56 -23.89 9.46
CA HIS A 138 0.37 -23.91 8.31
C HIS A 138 -0.13 -23.28 7.01
N TRP A 139 -1.18 -22.46 7.04
CA TRP A 139 -1.64 -21.77 5.84
C TRP A 139 -0.88 -20.48 5.54
N GLU A 140 -0.61 -20.26 4.26
CA GLU A 140 0.28 -19.19 3.80
C GLU A 140 -0.37 -17.80 3.81
N ARG A 141 -1.70 -17.71 3.67
CA ARG A 141 -2.41 -16.43 3.46
C ARG A 141 -3.78 -16.39 4.17
N PRO A 142 -3.84 -16.17 5.50
CA PRO A 142 -5.11 -15.90 6.17
C PRO A 142 -5.79 -14.67 5.59
N MET A 143 -7.10 -14.58 5.79
CA MET A 143 -7.86 -13.40 5.41
C MET A 143 -7.31 -12.18 6.16
N LEU A 144 -7.07 -11.10 5.43
CA LEU A 144 -6.52 -9.87 5.98
C LEU A 144 -7.56 -9.21 6.90
N PRO A 145 -7.22 -8.86 8.15
CA PRO A 145 -8.16 -8.18 9.04
C PRO A 145 -8.69 -6.89 8.40
N MET A 146 -9.98 -6.59 8.57
CA MET A 146 -10.63 -5.45 7.91
C MET A 146 -9.94 -4.11 8.16
N LYS A 147 -9.30 -3.92 9.32
CA LYS A 147 -8.54 -2.70 9.62
C LYS A 147 -7.30 -2.50 8.73
N TYR A 148 -6.83 -3.54 8.06
CA TYR A 148 -5.69 -3.55 7.16
C TYR A 148 -6.08 -3.76 5.69
N ILE A 149 -7.37 -3.80 5.35
CA ILE A 149 -7.84 -4.13 3.99
C ILE A 149 -7.25 -3.22 2.90
N GLU A 150 -7.01 -1.95 3.24
CA GLU A 150 -6.40 -0.96 2.35
C GLU A 150 -4.99 -1.36 1.89
N ALA A 151 -4.29 -2.26 2.60
CA ALA A 151 -2.98 -2.75 2.18
C ALA A 151 -3.05 -3.45 0.81
N SER A 152 -4.15 -4.14 0.50
CA SER A 152 -4.34 -4.80 -0.78
C SER A 152 -4.52 -3.81 -1.94
N CYS A 153 -4.88 -2.54 -1.67
CA CYS A 153 -4.98 -1.53 -2.72
C CYS A 153 -3.61 -1.27 -3.38
N ALA A 154 -2.51 -1.42 -2.63
CA ALA A 154 -1.16 -1.22 -3.17
C ALA A 154 -0.72 -2.29 -4.17
N LYS A 155 -1.50 -3.37 -4.31
CA LYS A 155 -1.29 -4.40 -5.34
C LYS A 155 -1.45 -3.82 -6.74
N CYS A 156 -2.41 -2.92 -6.92
CA CYS A 156 -2.74 -2.33 -8.22
C CYS A 156 -2.55 -0.81 -8.23
N HIS A 157 -2.48 -0.13 -7.09
CA HIS A 157 -2.34 1.32 -7.03
C HIS A 157 -1.05 1.75 -6.33
N LEU A 158 -0.56 2.95 -6.64
CA LEU A 158 0.49 3.56 -5.85
C LEU A 158 -0.05 3.91 -4.47
N ALA A 159 0.63 3.50 -3.40
CA ALA A 159 0.17 3.73 -2.03
C ALA A 159 -0.10 5.20 -1.67
N SER A 160 0.47 6.15 -2.42
CA SER A 160 0.26 7.59 -2.25
C SER A 160 -0.90 8.19 -3.06
N ASP A 161 -1.47 7.46 -4.03
CA ASP A 161 -2.47 7.94 -5.03
C ASP A 161 -3.81 7.19 -4.89
N ILE A 162 -4.43 7.19 -3.71
CA ILE A 162 -5.67 6.43 -3.53
C ILE A 162 -6.62 7.17 -2.60
N SER A 163 -7.61 7.85 -3.20
CA SER A 163 -8.68 8.53 -2.46
C SER A 163 -9.49 7.59 -1.55
N GLY A 164 -9.65 6.32 -1.96
CA GLY A 164 -10.32 5.27 -1.19
C GLY A 164 -9.45 4.54 -0.15
N ALA A 165 -8.16 4.88 -0.01
CA ALA A 165 -7.24 4.23 0.93
C ALA A 165 -6.37 5.24 1.70
N PRO A 166 -6.99 6.12 2.50
CA PRO A 166 -6.26 7.17 3.22
C PRO A 166 -5.30 6.65 4.30
N LYS A 167 -5.56 5.48 4.91
CA LYS A 167 -4.64 4.90 5.89
C LYS A 167 -3.40 4.32 5.22
N LEU A 168 -3.55 3.72 4.04
CA LEU A 168 -2.41 3.30 3.22
C LEU A 168 -1.53 4.50 2.84
N ALA A 169 -2.14 5.59 2.38
CA ALA A 169 -1.41 6.83 2.07
C ALA A 169 -0.71 7.42 3.30
N LYS A 170 -1.39 7.43 4.46
CA LYS A 170 -0.78 7.84 5.74
C LYS A 170 0.41 6.95 6.11
N GLY A 171 0.28 5.64 5.99
CA GLY A 171 1.36 4.69 6.28
C GLY A 171 2.58 4.89 5.39
N ARG A 172 2.35 5.15 4.09
CA ARG A 172 3.42 5.51 3.14
C ARG A 172 4.10 6.83 3.54
N ALA A 173 3.31 7.85 3.87
CA ALA A 173 3.84 9.14 4.27
C ALA A 173 4.69 9.07 5.55
N LEU A 174 4.26 8.26 6.52
CA LEU A 174 5.00 7.97 7.75
C LEU A 174 6.30 7.21 7.47
N PHE A 175 6.27 6.21 6.58
CA PHE A 175 7.49 5.50 6.16
C PHE A 175 8.55 6.46 5.60
N ASP A 176 8.13 7.40 4.74
CA ASP A 176 9.02 8.40 4.17
C ASP A 176 9.48 9.41 5.24
N GLU A 177 8.59 9.84 6.15
CA GLU A 177 8.89 10.85 7.17
C GLU A 177 9.80 10.34 8.28
N ILE A 178 9.58 9.10 8.74
CA ILE A 178 10.47 8.42 9.68
C ILE A 178 11.82 8.14 9.02
N GLY A 179 11.88 8.07 7.69
CA GLY A 179 13.12 7.84 6.95
C GLY A 179 13.53 6.37 6.94
N CYS A 180 12.56 5.45 6.91
CA CYS A 180 12.82 4.01 6.91
C CYS A 180 13.78 3.57 5.79
N ILE A 181 13.69 4.21 4.61
CA ILE A 181 14.56 3.97 3.46
C ILE A 181 16.04 4.33 3.69
N GLY A 182 16.34 5.12 4.72
CA GLY A 182 17.72 5.46 5.11
C GLY A 182 18.49 4.23 5.60
N CYS A 183 17.80 3.28 6.25
CA CYS A 183 18.37 2.02 6.70
C CYS A 183 18.00 0.86 5.78
N HIS A 184 16.74 0.79 5.34
CA HIS A 184 16.17 -0.31 4.59
C HIS A 184 16.21 -0.06 3.08
N LYS A 185 16.33 -1.16 2.32
CA LYS A 185 16.10 -1.14 0.88
C LYS A 185 14.65 -1.51 0.56
N LEU A 186 14.08 -0.85 -0.43
CA LEU A 186 12.78 -1.16 -1.01
C LEU A 186 12.86 -0.98 -2.53
N LYS A 187 12.49 -2.01 -3.30
CA LYS A 187 12.52 -2.00 -4.77
C LYS A 187 13.87 -1.52 -5.33
N GLY A 188 14.97 -2.00 -4.74
CA GLY A 188 16.33 -1.65 -5.17
C GLY A 188 16.87 -0.29 -4.66
N SER A 189 16.03 0.53 -4.02
CA SER A 189 16.41 1.86 -3.50
C SER A 189 16.51 1.90 -1.99
N GLY A 190 17.52 2.58 -1.44
CA GLY A 190 17.65 2.83 0.00
C GLY A 190 18.97 2.36 0.63
N GLY A 191 18.92 2.18 1.94
CA GLY A 191 20.05 1.78 2.78
C GLY A 191 20.35 0.29 2.75
N VAL A 192 21.47 -0.09 3.36
CA VAL A 192 21.92 -1.49 3.52
C VAL A 192 22.17 -1.86 4.99
N ILE A 193 21.77 -0.98 5.92
CA ILE A 193 21.92 -1.22 7.36
C ILE A 193 20.85 -2.19 7.84
N GLY A 194 19.61 -1.98 7.38
CA GLY A 194 18.48 -2.88 7.61
C GLY A 194 18.28 -3.86 6.45
N PRO A 195 17.55 -4.97 6.68
CA PRO A 195 17.19 -5.91 5.62
C PRO A 195 16.25 -5.28 4.58
N GLU A 196 16.18 -5.89 3.40
CA GLU A 196 15.26 -5.47 2.35
C GLU A 196 13.80 -5.73 2.77
N LEU A 197 12.93 -4.77 2.44
CA LEU A 197 11.52 -4.77 2.84
C LEU A 197 10.60 -5.32 1.74
N ASP A 198 11.13 -5.63 0.57
CA ASP A 198 10.39 -6.32 -0.48
C ASP A 198 9.80 -7.64 0.09
N GLY A 199 8.50 -7.84 -0.13
CA GLY A 199 7.77 -9.01 0.36
C GLY A 199 7.60 -9.12 1.87
N VAL A 200 7.94 -8.10 2.68
CA VAL A 200 7.79 -8.17 4.14
C VAL A 200 6.35 -8.42 4.57
N GLY A 201 5.38 -7.89 3.83
CA GLY A 201 3.95 -8.05 4.10
C GLY A 201 3.44 -9.49 3.93
N ALA A 202 4.15 -10.33 3.17
CA ALA A 202 3.86 -11.75 3.04
C ALA A 202 4.55 -12.60 4.12
N ARG A 203 5.63 -12.09 4.74
CA ARG A 203 6.50 -12.85 5.66
C ARG A 203 6.20 -12.60 7.13
N ARG A 204 5.51 -11.51 7.47
CA ARG A 204 5.31 -11.06 8.86
C ARG A 204 3.83 -10.80 9.14
N SER A 205 3.39 -11.23 10.32
CA SER A 205 2.04 -10.90 10.78
C SER A 205 1.94 -9.42 11.17
N PRO A 206 0.72 -8.83 11.16
CA PRO A 206 0.51 -7.47 11.63
C PRO A 206 0.98 -7.26 13.08
N GLU A 207 0.76 -8.24 13.96
CA GLU A 207 1.14 -8.19 15.37
C GLU A 207 2.66 -8.18 15.53
N TRP A 208 3.36 -9.00 14.73
CA TRP A 208 4.82 -9.01 14.70
C TRP A 208 5.37 -7.65 14.25
N LEU A 209 4.82 -7.07 13.18
CA LEU A 209 5.25 -5.75 12.66
C LEU A 209 5.04 -4.65 13.71
N ALA A 210 3.84 -4.58 14.28
CA ALA A 210 3.50 -3.59 15.28
C ALA A 210 4.36 -3.73 16.56
N LYS A 211 4.68 -4.96 16.98
CA LYS A 211 5.59 -5.21 18.12
C LYS A 211 7.03 -4.88 17.76
N HIS A 212 7.47 -5.18 16.54
CA HIS A 212 8.81 -4.85 16.05
C HIS A 212 9.03 -3.33 16.05
N PHE A 213 8.06 -2.52 15.60
CA PHE A 213 8.23 -1.07 15.62
C PHE A 213 8.35 -0.48 17.02
N ARG A 214 7.59 -0.99 17.99
CA ARG A 214 7.64 -0.52 19.38
C ARG A 214 8.88 -1.01 20.12
N THR A 215 9.26 -2.26 19.91
CA THR A 215 10.36 -2.90 20.63
C THR A 215 11.05 -3.93 19.72
N PRO A 216 11.92 -3.49 18.80
CA PRO A 216 12.53 -4.38 17.80
C PRO A 216 13.23 -5.59 18.43
N ALA A 217 13.98 -5.36 19.51
CA ALA A 217 14.71 -6.40 20.24
C ALA A 217 13.81 -7.49 20.86
N ALA A 218 12.52 -7.22 21.09
CA ALA A 218 11.59 -8.17 21.71
C ALA A 218 11.09 -9.26 20.74
N VAL A 219 11.22 -9.04 19.43
CA VAL A 219 10.86 -10.05 18.40
C VAL A 219 12.04 -10.39 17.48
N THR A 220 13.09 -9.57 17.49
CA THR A 220 14.35 -9.78 16.79
C THR A 220 15.49 -9.49 17.77
N PRO A 221 15.95 -10.48 18.57
CA PRO A 221 17.04 -10.28 19.51
C PRO A 221 18.30 -9.71 18.83
N GLY A 222 18.90 -8.68 19.44
CA GLY A 222 20.06 -8.00 18.86
C GLY A 222 19.76 -7.05 17.69
N SER A 223 18.49 -6.73 17.42
CA SER A 223 18.12 -5.78 16.37
C SER A 223 18.81 -4.43 16.55
N ALA A 224 19.46 -3.95 15.48
CA ALA A 224 20.02 -2.60 15.38
C ALA A 224 18.94 -1.54 15.07
N MET A 225 17.70 -1.95 14.74
CA MET A 225 16.62 -1.03 14.48
C MET A 225 16.25 -0.30 15.79
N PRO A 226 16.22 1.05 15.80
CA PRO A 226 15.78 1.80 16.97
C PRO A 226 14.25 1.68 17.15
N PRO A 227 13.73 1.75 18.39
CA PRO A 227 12.31 1.88 18.64
C PRO A 227 11.72 3.13 17.95
N ILE A 228 10.59 2.96 17.28
CA ILE A 228 9.90 4.05 16.60
C ILE A 228 8.93 4.72 17.58
N LYS A 229 9.11 6.02 17.82
CA LYS A 229 8.28 6.82 18.75
C LYS A 229 7.16 7.53 17.98
N VAL A 230 6.01 6.87 17.87
CA VAL A 230 4.80 7.35 17.17
C VAL A 230 3.54 6.87 17.88
N THR A 231 2.36 7.41 17.56
CA THR A 231 1.10 6.97 18.18
C THR A 231 0.70 5.57 17.72
N ASP A 232 -0.23 4.93 18.44
CA ASP A 232 -0.73 3.61 18.05
C ASP A 232 -1.44 3.64 16.69
N GLU A 233 -2.13 4.72 16.35
CA GLU A 233 -2.74 4.91 15.03
C GLU A 233 -1.68 5.04 13.93
N GLU A 234 -0.54 5.64 14.22
CA GLU A 234 0.60 5.71 13.30
C GLU A 234 1.30 4.35 13.15
N ILE A 235 1.43 3.58 14.23
CA ILE A 235 1.90 2.18 14.18
C ILE A 235 0.96 1.33 13.31
N ASP A 236 -0.35 1.48 13.45
CA ASP A 236 -1.32 0.74 12.64
C ASP A 236 -1.24 1.13 11.16
N ALA A 237 -1.12 2.42 10.84
CA ALA A 237 -0.96 2.89 9.46
C ALA A 237 0.37 2.40 8.84
N LEU A 238 1.47 2.44 9.59
CA LEU A 238 2.77 1.94 9.15
C LEU A 238 2.75 0.41 8.95
N THR A 239 2.10 -0.31 9.86
CA THR A 239 1.88 -1.76 9.74
C THR A 239 1.07 -2.09 8.49
N LEU A 240 0.00 -1.36 8.23
CA LEU A 240 -0.80 -1.48 7.01
C LEU A 240 0.05 -1.27 5.76
N TYR A 241 0.88 -0.22 5.73
CA TYR A 241 1.78 0.01 4.60
C TYR A 241 2.81 -1.12 4.43
N MET A 242 3.37 -1.68 5.50
CA MET A 242 4.26 -2.85 5.38
C MET A 242 3.54 -4.09 4.85
N LEU A 243 2.30 -4.34 5.28
CA LEU A 243 1.46 -5.43 4.75
C LEU A 243 1.17 -5.28 3.26
N SER A 244 1.22 -4.04 2.75
CA SER A 244 1.05 -3.74 1.33
C SER A 244 2.26 -4.13 0.48
N LEU A 245 3.43 -4.30 1.09
CA LEU A 245 4.68 -4.66 0.42
C LEU A 245 4.76 -6.18 0.24
N THR A 246 4.06 -6.68 -0.78
CA THR A 246 4.08 -8.09 -1.18
C THR A 246 4.82 -8.28 -2.50
N GLU A 247 5.35 -9.48 -2.73
CA GLU A 247 5.97 -9.89 -4.00
C GLU A 247 4.98 -10.65 -4.90
N GLU A 248 3.68 -10.44 -4.66
CA GLU A 248 2.66 -11.04 -5.50
C GLU A 248 2.78 -10.49 -6.93
N ARG A 249 3.12 -11.37 -7.86
CA ARG A 249 3.20 -11.03 -9.27
C ARG A 249 1.80 -10.97 -9.84
N LEU A 250 1.39 -9.77 -10.25
CA LEU A 250 0.20 -9.58 -11.06
C LEU A 250 0.62 -9.45 -12.53
N ASP A 251 -0.31 -9.74 -13.43
CA ASP A 251 -0.09 -9.54 -14.86
C ASP A 251 -0.03 -8.05 -15.26
N ALA A 252 0.08 -7.82 -16.56
CA ALA A 252 0.10 -6.47 -17.13
C ALA A 252 -1.22 -5.72 -16.93
N TYR A 253 -2.38 -6.39 -16.92
CA TYR A 253 -3.67 -5.74 -16.73
C TYR A 253 -3.73 -5.06 -15.37
N TYR A 254 -3.46 -5.78 -14.28
CA TYR A 254 -3.50 -5.19 -12.93
C TYR A 254 -2.32 -4.25 -12.67
N THR A 255 -1.12 -4.60 -13.13
CA THR A 255 0.08 -3.75 -12.93
C THR A 255 -0.03 -2.44 -13.71
N SER A 256 -0.76 -2.42 -14.82
CA SER A 256 -1.03 -1.18 -15.56
C SER A 256 -1.73 -0.15 -14.68
N MET A 257 -2.50 -0.53 -13.67
CA MET A 257 -3.16 0.41 -12.76
C MET A 257 -2.16 1.15 -11.86
N GLN A 258 -0.97 0.60 -11.61
CA GLN A 258 0.10 1.29 -10.86
C GLN A 258 0.85 2.29 -11.75
N VAL A 259 0.88 2.00 -13.05
CA VAL A 259 1.63 2.75 -14.06
C VAL A 259 0.76 3.82 -14.71
N LEU A 260 -0.54 3.54 -14.87
CA LEU A 260 -1.54 4.49 -15.35
C LEU A 260 -1.71 5.55 -14.27
N PRO A 261 -1.22 6.77 -14.54
CA PRO A 261 -1.09 7.78 -13.52
C PRO A 261 -2.48 8.34 -13.17
N GLY A 262 -2.84 8.28 -11.88
CA GLY A 262 -4.10 8.83 -11.35
C GLY A 262 -4.06 10.35 -11.11
N PRO A 263 -5.09 10.93 -10.46
CA PRO A 263 -5.16 12.36 -10.18
C PRO A 263 -3.94 12.93 -9.46
N GLU A 264 -3.35 12.22 -8.52
CA GLU A 264 -2.18 12.68 -7.77
C GLU A 264 -0.88 12.55 -8.58
N ALA A 265 -0.77 11.58 -9.50
CA ALA A 265 0.28 11.56 -10.50
C ALA A 265 0.14 12.73 -11.50
N GLY A 266 -1.09 13.06 -11.89
CA GLY A 266 -1.38 14.27 -12.65
C GLY A 266 -1.02 15.55 -11.90
N GLN A 267 -1.26 15.58 -10.59
CA GLN A 267 -0.81 16.66 -9.71
C GLN A 267 0.72 16.80 -9.73
N ARG A 268 1.47 15.70 -9.53
CA ARG A 268 2.93 15.71 -9.60
C ARG A 268 3.42 16.22 -10.96
N LEU A 269 2.82 15.75 -12.05
CA LEU A 269 3.18 16.17 -13.40
C LEU A 269 2.85 17.65 -13.65
N PHE A 270 1.72 18.13 -13.14
CA PHE A 270 1.33 19.55 -13.19
C PHE A 270 2.37 20.45 -12.49
N LEU A 271 2.94 19.96 -11.38
CA LEU A 271 4.04 20.63 -10.67
C LEU A 271 5.35 20.58 -11.45
N GLU A 272 5.75 19.38 -11.89
CA GLU A 272 7.02 19.13 -12.61
C GLU A 272 7.12 19.93 -13.90
N LYS A 273 6.01 20.02 -14.64
CA LYS A 273 5.96 20.74 -15.92
C LYS A 273 5.72 22.24 -15.74
N GLY A 274 5.65 22.73 -14.51
CA GLY A 274 5.56 24.15 -14.19
C GLY A 274 4.25 24.81 -14.61
N CYS A 275 3.17 24.04 -14.76
CA CYS A 275 1.88 24.53 -15.26
C CYS A 275 1.33 25.71 -14.42
N ILE A 276 1.59 25.69 -13.11
CA ILE A 276 1.23 26.76 -12.16
C ILE A 276 1.89 28.11 -12.49
N GLY A 277 2.99 28.13 -13.24
CA GLY A 277 3.66 29.36 -13.64
C GLY A 277 2.79 30.21 -14.57
N CYS A 278 1.96 29.56 -15.38
CA CYS A 278 1.02 30.24 -16.28
C CYS A 278 -0.42 30.22 -15.75
N HIS A 279 -0.87 29.10 -15.20
CA HIS A 279 -2.25 28.90 -14.75
C HIS A 279 -2.42 29.15 -13.24
N SER A 280 -3.59 29.63 -12.84
CA SER A 280 -4.00 29.64 -11.43
C SER A 280 -4.81 28.40 -11.05
N LEU A 281 -4.62 27.91 -9.82
CA LEU A 281 -5.41 26.86 -9.21
C LEU A 281 -5.62 27.19 -7.73
N GLY A 282 -6.88 27.34 -7.31
CA GLY A 282 -7.21 27.68 -5.91
C GLY A 282 -6.72 29.07 -5.52
N GLY A 283 -6.80 30.03 -6.45
CA GLY A 283 -6.34 31.41 -6.24
C GLY A 283 -4.82 31.61 -6.24
N GLN A 284 -4.03 30.56 -6.49
CA GLN A 284 -2.57 30.60 -6.54
C GLN A 284 -2.06 30.30 -7.95
N GLY A 285 -0.98 30.96 -8.39
CA GLY A 285 -0.33 30.72 -9.68
C GLY A 285 -0.32 31.92 -10.63
N GLY A 286 -0.06 31.64 -11.91
CA GLY A 286 0.03 32.65 -12.96
C GLY A 286 -1.33 33.15 -13.44
N LYS A 287 -1.32 34.28 -14.16
CA LYS A 287 -2.48 34.87 -14.84
C LYS A 287 -2.39 34.82 -16.37
N VAL A 288 -1.35 34.16 -16.89
CA VAL A 288 -1.09 34.04 -18.33
C VAL A 288 -2.06 33.06 -18.97
N GLY A 289 -2.27 31.92 -18.31
CA GLY A 289 -3.30 30.94 -18.63
C GLY A 289 -4.55 31.17 -17.78
N PRO A 290 -5.72 30.64 -18.21
CA PRO A 290 -6.94 30.75 -17.43
C PRO A 290 -6.85 29.97 -16.12
N ALA A 291 -7.63 30.42 -15.13
CA ALA A 291 -7.83 29.70 -13.89
C ALA A 291 -8.36 28.28 -14.16
N LEU A 292 -7.83 27.31 -13.41
CA LEU A 292 -8.15 25.89 -13.54
C LEU A 292 -9.05 25.37 -12.42
N GLU A 293 -9.29 26.16 -11.35
CA GLU A 293 -10.35 25.82 -10.39
C GLU A 293 -11.70 25.67 -11.09
N GLY A 294 -12.46 24.63 -10.69
CA GLY A 294 -13.78 24.35 -11.24
C GLY A 294 -13.78 24.00 -12.74
N LEU A 295 -12.65 23.57 -13.32
CA LEU A 295 -12.56 23.26 -14.75
C LEU A 295 -13.59 22.21 -15.19
N LYS A 296 -13.91 21.22 -14.34
CA LYS A 296 -14.94 20.21 -14.61
C LYS A 296 -16.31 20.80 -14.97
N GLY A 297 -16.66 21.98 -14.43
CA GLY A 297 -17.90 22.68 -14.78
C GLY A 297 -17.86 23.35 -16.16
N ARG A 298 -16.68 23.50 -16.75
CA ARG A 298 -16.45 24.21 -18.02
C ARG A 298 -16.02 23.31 -19.16
N ARG A 299 -15.38 22.16 -18.88
CA ARG A 299 -14.79 21.24 -19.85
C ARG A 299 -14.92 19.79 -19.39
N ASP A 300 -15.13 18.89 -20.35
CA ASP A 300 -15.14 17.45 -20.13
C ASP A 300 -13.74 16.83 -20.32
N ALA A 301 -13.61 15.55 -19.96
CA ALA A 301 -12.36 14.81 -20.07
C ALA A 301 -11.83 14.77 -21.52
N THR A 302 -12.73 14.62 -22.49
CA THR A 302 -12.40 14.51 -23.91
C THR A 302 -11.74 15.80 -24.41
N TRP A 303 -12.31 16.95 -24.08
CA TRP A 303 -11.77 18.24 -24.46
C TRP A 303 -10.42 18.49 -23.78
N ILE A 304 -10.29 18.21 -22.47
CA ILE A 304 -9.04 18.44 -21.73
C ILE A 304 -7.91 17.59 -22.33
N ALA A 305 -8.19 16.31 -22.60
CA ALA A 305 -7.22 15.42 -23.23
C ALA A 305 -6.83 15.90 -24.64
N ALA A 306 -7.81 16.31 -25.45
CA ALA A 306 -7.54 16.87 -26.78
C ALA A 306 -6.72 18.17 -26.72
N HIS A 307 -6.97 19.02 -25.73
CA HIS A 307 -6.24 20.26 -25.51
C HIS A 307 -4.78 20.01 -25.16
N PHE A 308 -4.48 19.00 -24.33
CA PHE A 308 -3.10 18.61 -24.06
C PHE A 308 -2.39 18.01 -25.28
N ARG A 309 -3.09 17.26 -26.16
CA ARG A 309 -2.49 16.72 -27.39
C ARG A 309 -2.15 17.82 -28.40
N ASN A 310 -3.07 18.76 -28.58
CA ASN A 310 -2.89 19.88 -29.49
C ASN A 310 -3.70 21.10 -29.03
N PRO A 311 -3.08 22.02 -28.27
CA PRO A 311 -3.79 23.16 -27.72
C PRO A 311 -4.24 24.14 -28.80
N GLN A 312 -3.46 24.29 -29.90
CA GLN A 312 -3.84 25.14 -31.03
C GLN A 312 -5.04 24.61 -31.81
N ALA A 313 -5.23 23.29 -31.88
CA ALA A 313 -6.38 22.71 -32.58
C ALA A 313 -7.71 22.91 -31.83
N THR A 314 -7.65 22.92 -30.50
CA THR A 314 -8.84 23.07 -29.63
C THR A 314 -9.07 24.51 -29.18
N THR A 315 -8.02 25.35 -29.17
CA THR A 315 -8.08 26.78 -28.85
C THR A 315 -7.04 27.53 -29.69
N PRO A 316 -7.41 27.92 -30.93
CA PRO A 316 -6.52 28.67 -31.81
C PRO A 316 -6.04 29.98 -31.17
N GLY A 317 -4.74 30.27 -31.26
CA GLY A 317 -4.13 31.49 -30.70
C GLY A 317 -3.80 31.39 -29.21
N THR A 318 -3.96 30.22 -28.58
CA THR A 318 -3.54 30.01 -27.19
C THR A 318 -2.02 30.17 -27.02
N MET A 319 -1.60 30.73 -25.89
CA MET A 319 -0.18 30.78 -25.50
C MET A 319 0.30 29.46 -24.87
N MET A 320 -0.60 28.51 -24.62
CA MET A 320 -0.23 27.22 -24.03
C MET A 320 0.69 26.45 -25.00
N PRO A 321 1.91 26.09 -24.57
CA PRO A 321 2.83 25.36 -25.42
C PRO A 321 2.32 23.94 -25.68
N LYS A 322 2.70 23.37 -26.83
CA LYS A 322 2.46 21.95 -27.10
C LYS A 322 3.49 21.14 -26.31
N PHE A 323 3.00 20.36 -25.35
CA PHE A 323 3.83 19.43 -24.59
C PHE A 323 3.89 18.07 -25.29
N ASP A 324 5.02 17.39 -25.21
CA ASP A 324 5.20 16.03 -25.71
C ASP A 324 4.80 15.01 -24.62
N PHE A 325 3.54 15.04 -24.23
CA PHE A 325 3.00 14.13 -23.21
C PHE A 325 2.62 12.78 -23.82
N THR A 326 2.96 11.71 -23.11
CA THR A 326 2.39 10.38 -23.37
C THR A 326 0.90 10.37 -23.06
N GLU A 327 0.15 9.44 -23.66
CA GLU A 327 -1.28 9.25 -23.38
C GLU A 327 -1.57 9.02 -21.89
N ALA A 328 -0.67 8.32 -21.20
CA ALA A 328 -0.74 8.12 -19.75
C ALA A 328 -0.66 9.47 -19.01
N GLN A 329 0.31 10.32 -19.34
CA GLN A 329 0.48 11.64 -18.73
C GLN A 329 -0.72 12.56 -18.98
N ILE A 330 -1.27 12.53 -20.21
CA ILE A 330 -2.48 13.31 -20.57
C ILE A 330 -3.67 12.86 -19.72
N ARG A 331 -3.85 11.55 -19.56
CA ARG A 331 -4.90 10.99 -18.71
C ARG A 331 -4.74 11.44 -17.25
N ALA A 332 -3.54 11.36 -16.69
CA ALA A 332 -3.25 11.82 -15.33
C ALA A 332 -3.66 13.27 -15.10
N LEU A 333 -3.19 14.17 -15.98
CA LEU A 333 -3.48 15.60 -15.90
C LEU A 333 -4.97 15.87 -16.06
N THR A 334 -5.62 15.15 -16.96
CA THR A 334 -7.06 15.26 -17.16
C THR A 334 -7.83 14.86 -15.90
N GLU A 335 -7.52 13.71 -15.32
CA GLU A 335 -8.14 13.23 -14.09
C GLU A 335 -7.86 14.18 -12.91
N PHE A 336 -6.62 14.66 -12.75
CA PHE A 336 -6.26 15.67 -11.77
C PHE A 336 -7.14 16.91 -11.87
N LEU A 337 -7.25 17.50 -13.06
CA LEU A 337 -8.00 18.74 -13.26
C LEU A 337 -9.52 18.53 -13.07
N LEU A 338 -10.03 17.34 -13.33
CA LEU A 338 -11.44 17.00 -13.10
C LEU A 338 -11.76 16.76 -11.63
N THR A 339 -10.79 16.36 -10.80
CA THR A 339 -10.98 16.14 -9.36
C THR A 339 -10.90 17.41 -8.51
N LYS A 340 -10.29 18.50 -9.01
CA LYS A 340 -10.17 19.77 -8.28
C LYS A 340 -11.36 20.70 -8.56
N THR A 341 -12.53 20.32 -8.05
CA THR A 341 -13.78 21.09 -8.22
C THR A 341 -14.04 22.15 -7.15
N GLU A 342 -13.43 22.06 -5.97
CA GLU A 342 -13.79 22.93 -4.84
C GLU A 342 -12.73 23.99 -4.50
N PRO A 343 -13.10 25.28 -4.34
CA PRO A 343 -12.19 26.39 -4.02
C PRO A 343 -11.36 26.22 -2.74
N GLY A 344 -11.72 25.29 -1.83
CA GLY A 344 -11.01 25.03 -0.58
C GLY A 344 -10.13 23.77 -0.55
N ALA A 345 -10.22 22.89 -1.57
CA ALA A 345 -9.55 21.58 -1.59
C ALA A 345 -8.12 21.62 -2.16
N VAL A 346 -7.61 22.82 -2.45
CA VAL A 346 -6.24 23.06 -2.96
C VAL A 346 -5.23 23.29 -1.82
N ASN A 347 -5.71 23.36 -0.56
CA ASN A 347 -4.86 23.48 0.61
C ASN A 347 -4.09 22.17 0.87
N LEU A 348 -2.86 22.10 0.34
CA LEU A 348 -1.69 21.40 0.88
C LEU A 348 -0.44 21.52 -0.03
N LEU A 349 -0.50 22.20 -1.17
CA LEU A 349 0.61 22.27 -2.12
C LEU A 349 1.38 23.59 -2.06
N LYS A 350 2.58 23.55 -1.48
CA LYS A 350 3.65 24.49 -1.87
C LYS A 350 4.35 23.93 -3.11
N PHE A 351 4.38 24.71 -4.19
CA PHE A 351 4.90 24.31 -5.49
C PHE A 351 6.45 24.27 -5.49
N PRO A 352 7.14 23.31 -6.11
CA PRO A 352 8.61 23.22 -6.12
C PRO A 352 9.33 24.48 -6.65
N ALA A 353 8.76 25.15 -7.66
CA ALA A 353 9.27 26.42 -8.19
C ALA A 353 9.14 27.60 -7.20
N GLN A 354 8.31 27.46 -6.18
CA GLN A 354 8.11 28.42 -5.11
C GLN A 354 8.83 27.99 -3.82
N MET A 355 9.42 26.80 -3.80
CA MET A 355 10.17 26.31 -2.65
C MET A 355 11.52 27.00 -2.59
N THR A 356 11.83 27.55 -1.42
CA THR A 356 13.17 28.02 -1.08
C THR A 356 14.17 26.85 -1.13
N PRO A 357 15.49 27.13 -1.29
CA PRO A 357 16.53 26.10 -1.15
C PRO A 357 16.40 25.28 0.14
N ILE A 358 16.01 25.94 1.24
CA ILE A 358 15.76 25.30 2.54
C ILE A 358 14.59 24.29 2.47
N GLU A 359 13.48 24.66 1.84
CA GLU A 359 12.33 23.76 1.68
C GLU A 359 12.66 22.57 0.77
N ARG A 360 13.41 22.79 -0.31
CA ARG A 360 13.91 21.71 -1.17
C ARG A 360 14.89 20.81 -0.43
N GLY A 361 15.78 21.38 0.37
CA GLY A 361 16.72 20.64 1.20
C GLY A 361 16.05 19.77 2.24
N LYS A 362 14.94 20.26 2.84
CA LYS A 362 14.09 19.45 3.71
C LYS A 362 13.46 18.26 2.96
N ALA A 363 13.04 18.46 1.71
CA ALA A 363 12.54 17.37 0.87
C ALA A 363 13.65 16.35 0.54
N VAL A 364 14.88 16.80 0.28
CA VAL A 364 16.05 15.93 0.08
C VAL A 364 16.34 15.12 1.35
N PHE A 365 16.32 15.77 2.52
CA PHE A 365 16.51 15.11 3.83
C PHE A 365 15.51 13.97 4.05
N LYS A 366 14.24 14.17 3.65
CA LYS A 366 13.20 13.13 3.68
C LYS A 366 13.44 12.04 2.62
N LYS A 367 13.72 12.43 1.37
CA LYS A 367 13.92 11.54 0.22
C LYS A 367 14.99 10.47 0.49
N TYR A 368 16.11 10.86 1.08
CA TYR A 368 17.22 9.95 1.38
C TYR A 368 17.10 9.29 2.77
N GLY A 369 16.03 9.57 3.52
CA GLY A 369 15.78 8.94 4.82
C GLY A 369 16.74 9.36 5.92
N CYS A 370 17.36 10.54 5.82
CA CYS A 370 18.29 11.07 6.84
C CYS A 370 17.63 11.16 8.22
N ALA A 371 16.31 11.40 8.25
CA ALA A 371 15.49 11.45 9.46
C ALA A 371 15.50 10.14 10.27
N GLY A 372 15.76 8.99 9.63
CA GLY A 372 15.79 7.69 10.30
C GLY A 372 16.91 7.55 11.33
N CYS A 373 17.96 8.36 11.20
CA CYS A 373 19.07 8.41 12.15
C CYS A 373 19.17 9.77 12.86
N HIS A 374 18.94 10.86 12.12
CA HIS A 374 19.05 12.24 12.62
C HIS A 374 17.72 12.84 13.07
N GLY A 375 16.70 12.01 13.28
CA GLY A 375 15.39 12.41 13.80
C GLY A 375 14.54 13.21 12.82
N ARG A 376 13.24 13.36 13.14
CA ARG A 376 12.31 14.19 12.37
C ARG A 376 12.81 15.63 12.33
N ASP A 377 12.81 16.21 11.15
CA ASP A 377 13.30 17.57 10.88
C ASP A 377 14.72 17.85 11.40
N ALA A 378 15.54 16.81 11.52
CA ALA A 378 16.92 16.88 11.97
C ALA A 378 17.11 17.35 13.44
N MET A 379 16.05 17.34 14.25
CA MET A 379 16.05 17.93 15.60
C MET A 379 16.57 17.01 16.70
N SER A 380 16.64 15.70 16.48
CA SER A 380 16.92 14.71 17.53
C SER A 380 17.74 13.54 17.02
N GLY A 381 18.21 12.68 17.92
CA GLY A 381 18.98 11.49 17.59
C GLY A 381 18.22 10.19 17.79
N VAL A 382 18.73 9.10 17.22
CA VAL A 382 18.33 7.74 17.61
C VAL A 382 19.38 7.09 18.51
N PRO A 383 18.99 6.16 19.40
CA PRO A 383 19.95 5.42 20.21
C PRO A 383 21.00 4.69 19.36
N ASN A 384 22.27 4.81 19.74
CA ASN A 384 23.40 4.11 19.15
C ASN A 384 24.29 3.57 20.28
N PRO A 385 23.96 2.40 20.84
CA PRO A 385 24.63 1.85 22.01
C PRO A 385 26.16 1.82 21.86
N ASN A 386 26.88 2.11 22.95
CA ASN A 386 28.34 2.20 22.98
C ASN A 386 28.98 3.31 22.12
N ALA A 387 28.24 4.23 21.49
CA ALA A 387 28.85 5.38 20.81
C ALA A 387 29.35 6.44 21.81
N LYS A 388 30.54 7.03 21.60
CA LYS A 388 31.05 8.17 22.41
C LYS A 388 30.18 9.43 22.31
N THR A 389 29.34 9.52 21.28
CA THR A 389 28.37 10.58 21.06
C THR A 389 27.15 10.41 21.97
N ALA A 390 27.39 10.33 23.28
CA ALA A 390 26.36 10.09 24.30
C ALA A 390 25.46 8.86 24.02
N GLN A 391 26.03 7.81 23.40
CA GLN A 391 25.31 6.61 22.97
C GLN A 391 24.13 6.90 22.02
N GLN A 392 24.24 7.94 21.20
CA GLN A 392 23.24 8.33 20.21
C GLN A 392 23.88 8.66 18.87
N VAL A 393 23.11 8.52 17.79
CA VAL A 393 23.36 9.31 16.58
C VAL A 393 22.95 10.76 16.91
N PRO A 394 23.79 11.78 16.67
CA PRO A 394 23.43 13.15 17.01
C PRO A 394 22.31 13.70 16.12
N GLY A 395 21.42 14.51 16.71
CA GLY A 395 20.59 15.43 15.93
C GLY A 395 21.46 16.51 15.27
N LEU A 396 20.92 17.19 14.25
CA LEU A 396 21.67 18.16 13.44
C LEU A 396 21.26 19.62 13.70
N LYS A 397 20.44 19.88 14.74
CA LYS A 397 20.02 21.24 15.12
C LYS A 397 21.20 22.23 15.22
N PHE A 398 22.34 21.79 15.77
CA PHE A 398 23.53 22.61 16.00
C PHE A 398 24.66 22.35 14.99
N VAL A 399 24.37 21.73 13.84
CA VAL A 399 25.41 21.32 12.88
C VAL A 399 26.22 22.49 12.34
N SER A 400 25.62 23.68 12.24
CA SER A 400 26.27 24.89 11.75
C SER A 400 27.27 25.52 12.72
N GLU A 401 27.28 25.11 13.99
CA GLU A 401 28.29 25.55 14.96
C GLU A 401 29.61 24.79 14.79
N GLY A 402 29.54 23.53 14.32
CA GLY A 402 30.70 22.65 14.17
C GLY A 402 31.21 22.45 12.75
N TYR A 403 30.47 22.90 11.73
CA TYR A 403 30.81 22.70 10.33
C TYR A 403 30.50 23.93 9.49
N ASN A 404 31.46 24.32 8.63
CA ASN A 404 31.13 25.18 7.50
C ASN A 404 30.51 24.36 6.35
N LYS A 405 29.95 25.05 5.34
CA LYS A 405 29.26 24.40 4.20
C LYS A 405 30.16 23.39 3.46
N ALA A 406 31.42 23.70 3.23
CA ALA A 406 32.34 22.82 2.49
C ALA A 406 32.67 21.56 3.30
N GLU A 407 32.89 21.70 4.60
CA GLU A 407 33.13 20.57 5.51
C GLU A 407 31.90 19.68 5.62
N LEU A 408 30.70 20.27 5.73
CA LEU A 408 29.45 19.53 5.79
C LEU A 408 29.20 18.74 4.50
N ARG A 409 29.45 19.35 3.33
CA ARG A 409 29.40 18.65 2.03
C ARG A 409 30.32 17.44 2.02
N LYS A 410 31.58 17.61 2.44
CA LYS A 410 32.56 16.52 2.50
C LYS A 410 32.11 15.42 3.46
N ARG A 411 31.54 15.78 4.61
CA ARG A 411 31.00 14.82 5.60
C ARG A 411 29.83 14.02 5.04
N ILE A 412 28.88 14.66 4.35
CA ILE A 412 27.72 13.98 3.75
C ILE A 412 28.17 13.02 2.66
N LEU A 413 29.06 13.45 1.77
CA LEU A 413 29.55 12.64 0.67
C LEU A 413 30.37 11.44 1.15
N GLY A 414 31.28 11.65 2.11
CA GLY A 414 32.15 10.59 2.64
C GLY A 414 31.53 9.71 3.71
N GLY A 415 30.47 10.18 4.38
CA GLY A 415 29.89 9.52 5.55
C GLY A 415 30.85 9.45 6.74
N GLN A 416 30.53 8.59 7.69
CA GLN A 416 31.34 8.26 8.85
C GLN A 416 31.05 6.83 9.29
N LYS A 417 31.89 5.88 8.83
CA LYS A 417 31.73 4.44 9.12
C LYS A 417 32.26 4.05 10.50
N GLU A 418 33.38 4.64 10.92
CA GLU A 418 33.99 4.37 12.23
C GLU A 418 33.42 5.32 13.28
N ILE A 419 32.71 4.74 14.25
CA ILE A 419 32.16 5.46 15.40
C ILE A 419 32.99 5.09 16.64
N ASN A 420 33.56 6.10 17.30
CA ASN A 420 34.35 5.89 18.49
C ASN A 420 33.52 5.24 19.60
N LYS A 421 34.08 4.17 20.21
CA LYS A 421 33.45 3.43 21.30
C LYS A 421 33.57 4.16 22.64
N LEU A 422 32.46 4.25 23.38
CA LEU A 422 32.44 4.74 24.76
C LEU A 422 33.18 3.78 25.69
N ASN A 423 32.83 2.49 25.63
CA ASN A 423 33.58 1.40 26.24
C ASN A 423 34.41 0.68 25.15
N PRO A 424 35.75 0.79 25.18
CA PRO A 424 36.63 0.15 24.19
C PRO A 424 36.47 -1.38 24.11
N LYS A 425 36.08 -2.02 25.21
CA LYS A 425 35.86 -3.48 25.31
C LYS A 425 34.46 -3.91 24.85
N GLY A 426 33.55 -2.97 24.66
CA GLY A 426 32.18 -3.23 24.22
C GLY A 426 32.08 -3.49 22.70
N PRO A 427 30.90 -3.95 22.23
CA PRO A 427 30.64 -4.14 20.81
C PRO A 427 30.71 -2.80 20.05
N GLN A 428 30.97 -2.84 18.75
CA GLN A 428 30.94 -1.62 17.94
C GLN A 428 29.53 -1.01 17.92
N PRO A 429 29.40 0.33 17.90
CA PRO A 429 28.11 0.97 17.73
C PRO A 429 27.45 0.48 16.44
N PRO A 430 26.19 0.01 16.50
CA PRO A 430 25.55 -0.64 15.35
C PRO A 430 25.23 0.33 14.21
N LEU A 431 25.06 1.62 14.50
CA LEU A 431 24.72 2.64 13.50
C LEU A 431 25.93 3.50 13.15
N TYR A 432 26.05 3.83 11.88
CA TYR A 432 27.08 4.69 11.33
C TYR A 432 26.49 5.55 10.20
N MET A 433 27.16 6.65 9.84
CA MET A 433 26.69 7.51 8.75
C MET A 433 27.17 6.93 7.41
N PRO A 434 26.29 6.48 6.51
CA PRO A 434 26.70 5.98 5.20
C PRO A 434 27.23 7.12 4.32
N ALA A 435 28.07 6.76 3.35
CA ALA A 435 28.51 7.68 2.31
C ALA A 435 27.39 7.90 1.27
N TRP A 436 27.13 9.16 0.93
CA TRP A 436 26.14 9.55 -0.08
C TRP A 436 26.77 9.98 -1.42
N GLY A 437 28.09 9.95 -1.53
CA GLY A 437 28.79 10.17 -2.80
C GLY A 437 28.30 9.25 -3.91
N GLY A 438 27.99 9.83 -5.07
CA GLY A 438 27.43 9.12 -6.24
C GLY A 438 25.95 8.74 -6.11
N LYS A 439 25.29 9.05 -4.99
CA LYS A 439 23.85 8.81 -4.77
C LYS A 439 23.03 10.10 -4.74
N ILE A 440 23.57 11.16 -4.14
CA ILE A 440 22.96 12.49 -4.12
C ILE A 440 23.51 13.33 -5.28
N SER A 441 22.64 14.05 -5.98
CA SER A 441 23.08 14.99 -7.02
C SER A 441 23.66 16.26 -6.41
N GLU A 442 24.48 16.99 -7.16
CA GLU A 442 25.12 18.22 -6.67
C GLU A 442 24.09 19.27 -6.22
N GLY A 443 23.03 19.50 -7.01
CA GLY A 443 21.98 20.45 -6.67
C GLY A 443 21.17 20.04 -5.44
N GLU A 444 20.88 18.75 -5.27
CA GLU A 444 20.21 18.25 -4.06
C GLU A 444 21.11 18.40 -2.82
N LEU A 445 22.43 18.19 -2.98
CA LEU A 445 23.38 18.37 -1.89
C LEU A 445 23.48 19.84 -1.47
N ASP A 446 23.47 20.77 -2.42
CA ASP A 446 23.45 22.20 -2.13
C ASP A 446 22.21 22.58 -1.34
N ASP A 447 21.02 22.19 -1.82
CA ASP A 447 19.76 22.46 -1.12
C ASP A 447 19.74 21.82 0.28
N LEU A 448 20.21 20.58 0.42
CA LEU A 448 20.31 19.88 1.72
C LEU A 448 21.21 20.64 2.69
N VAL A 449 22.37 21.13 2.23
CA VAL A 449 23.30 21.88 3.07
C VAL A 449 22.69 23.21 3.48
N GLU A 450 21.99 23.92 2.60
CA GLU A 450 21.25 25.13 2.98
C GLU A 450 20.21 24.86 4.07
N TYR A 451 19.44 23.76 3.93
CA TYR A 451 18.49 23.34 4.95
C TYR A 451 19.17 23.10 6.29
N LEU A 452 20.22 22.28 6.32
CA LEU A 452 20.93 21.94 7.55
C LEU A 452 21.57 23.16 8.23
N MET A 453 22.14 24.08 7.45
CA MET A 453 22.73 25.31 7.98
C MET A 453 21.67 26.28 8.54
N SER A 454 20.42 26.16 8.09
CA SER A 454 19.30 26.99 8.57
C SER A 454 18.69 26.52 9.89
N LEU A 455 19.05 25.34 10.39
CA LEU A 455 18.39 24.71 11.54
C LEU A 455 18.66 25.41 12.88
N LEU A 456 19.81 26.07 13.00
CA LEU A 456 20.17 26.80 14.22
C LEU A 456 19.32 28.08 14.34
N PRO A 457 18.49 28.23 15.39
CA PRO A 457 17.71 29.44 15.59
C PRO A 457 18.63 30.66 15.81
N LYS A 458 18.34 31.79 15.14
CA LYS A 458 19.16 33.02 15.23
C LYS A 458 19.30 33.58 16.66
N THR A 459 18.43 33.18 17.58
CA THR A 459 18.38 33.61 18.99
C THR A 459 19.13 32.69 19.96
N GLU A 460 19.62 31.54 19.49
CA GLU A 460 20.31 30.52 20.32
C GLU A 460 21.80 30.39 19.97
N LYS A 461 22.43 31.41 19.37
CA LYS A 461 23.89 31.42 19.24
C LYS A 461 24.49 31.42 20.64
N THR A 462 24.94 30.26 21.11
CA THR A 462 25.70 30.15 22.34
C THR A 462 27.12 30.62 22.06
N ASP A 463 27.50 31.74 22.67
CA ASP A 463 28.90 32.14 22.81
C ASP A 463 29.59 31.08 23.68
N PHE A 464 30.36 30.19 23.04
CA PHE A 464 31.31 29.30 23.71
C PHE A 464 32.74 29.74 23.41
#